data_AF-A0AA97AFT6-F1
#
_entry.id   AF-A0AA97AFT6-F1
#
_cell.length_a   1.000
_cell.length_b   1.000
_cell.length_c   1.000
_cell.angle_alpha   90.00
_cell.angle_beta   90.00
_cell.angle_gamma   90.00
#
_symmetry.space_group_name_H-M   'P 1'
#
loop_
_entity.id
_entity.type
_entity.pdbx_description
1 polymer ?
#
loop_
_entity_poly.entity_id
_entity_poly.type
_entity_poly.pdbx_seq_one_letter_code
_entity_poly.pdbx_strand_id
1 'polypeptide(L)'
;MASAEKTALLTEIFELRSRDEQLGRALASGSVIDQVRGMLMALVPVPARGLPVLGKLMRTHAWRAYERLDAVHWARLASAVTFTSFVALFPLITVGAAIGAKLLSDDQLGKLEDKIAAQAPGLSGLLDLDGLVAHAGSAGLIVGALLLVIGINWVGAVRGCLRAVGEK
;
A
#
# COMPACT_ATOMS: atom_id res chain seq x y z
N MET A 1 31.34 4.04 -37.27
CA MET A 1 29.96 3.50 -37.44
C MET A 1 29.20 3.41 -36.11
N ALA A 2 29.72 2.73 -35.08
CA ALA A 2 29.02 2.59 -33.78
C ALA A 2 28.65 3.90 -33.04
N SER A 3 29.41 4.99 -33.21
CA SER A 3 29.11 6.27 -32.55
C SER A 3 27.90 7.01 -33.14
N ALA A 4 27.62 6.83 -34.45
CA ALA A 4 26.53 7.51 -35.13
C ALA A 4 25.17 6.86 -34.83
N GLU A 5 25.16 5.53 -34.65
CA GLU A 5 23.99 4.76 -34.23
C GLU A 5 23.60 5.11 -32.79
N LYS A 6 24.57 5.23 -31.89
CA LYS A 6 24.32 5.64 -30.49
C LYS A 6 23.73 7.05 -30.39
N THR A 7 24.18 7.98 -31.23
CA THR A 7 23.61 9.34 -31.27
C THR A 7 22.18 9.34 -31.81
N ALA A 8 21.88 8.53 -32.83
CA ALA A 8 20.53 8.41 -33.38
C ALA A 8 19.55 7.81 -32.38
N LEU A 9 19.95 6.76 -31.66
CA LEU A 9 19.15 6.15 -30.60
C LEU A 9 18.90 7.11 -29.44
N LEU A 10 19.88 7.93 -29.06
CA LEU A 10 19.69 8.94 -28.02
C LEU A 10 18.71 10.04 -28.45
N THR A 11 18.72 10.43 -29.73
CA THR A 11 17.74 11.38 -30.27
C THR A 11 16.33 10.77 -30.28
N GLU A 12 16.19 9.51 -30.69
CA GLU A 12 14.90 8.82 -30.69
C GLU A 12 14.34 8.62 -29.27
N ILE A 13 15.18 8.24 -28.31
CA ILE A 13 14.78 8.12 -26.89
C ILE A 13 14.33 9.47 -26.33
N PHE A 14 15.00 10.57 -26.71
CA PHE A 14 14.62 11.91 -26.26
C PHE A 14 13.27 12.35 -26.87
N GLU A 15 13.04 12.07 -28.14
CA GLU A 15 11.75 12.26 -28.83
C GLU A 15 10.63 11.42 -28.21
N LEU A 16 10.91 10.16 -27.90
CA LEU A 16 9.94 9.28 -27.24
C LEU A 16 9.60 9.78 -25.84
N ARG A 17 10.59 10.24 -25.06
CA ARG A 17 10.37 10.82 -23.74
C ARG A 17 9.55 12.11 -23.81
N SER A 18 9.83 12.99 -24.78
CA SER A 18 9.08 14.25 -24.94
C SER A 18 7.63 14.00 -25.36
N ARG A 19 7.39 13.01 -26.24
CA ARG A 19 6.06 12.56 -26.63
C ARG A 19 5.29 11.95 -25.47
N ASP A 20 5.93 11.13 -24.65
CA ASP A 20 5.28 10.49 -23.51
C ASP A 20 4.85 11.53 -22.45
N GLU A 21 5.68 12.55 -22.23
CA GLU A 21 5.36 13.66 -21.33
C GLU A 21 4.22 14.55 -21.86
N GLN A 22 4.13 14.72 -23.19
CA GLN A 22 2.99 15.37 -23.84
C GLN A 22 1.73 14.52 -23.77
N LEU A 23 1.86 13.20 -23.97
CA LEU A 23 0.74 12.26 -23.87
C LEU A 23 0.20 12.24 -22.44
N GLY A 24 1.05 12.20 -21.43
CA GLY A 24 0.67 12.28 -20.02
C GLY A 24 -0.07 13.57 -19.69
N ARG A 25 0.39 14.72 -20.21
CA ARG A 25 -0.32 16.00 -20.07
C ARG A 25 -1.66 16.04 -20.80
N ALA A 26 -1.76 15.43 -21.98
CA ALA A 26 -3.00 15.33 -22.72
C ALA A 26 -4.02 14.41 -22.02
N LEU A 27 -3.57 13.26 -21.50
CA LEU A 27 -4.39 12.33 -20.72
C LEU A 27 -4.85 12.93 -19.39
N ALA A 28 -4.03 13.80 -18.78
CA ALA A 28 -4.39 14.55 -17.57
C ALA A 28 -5.33 15.74 -17.85
N SER A 29 -5.59 16.08 -19.12
CA SER A 29 -6.56 17.14 -19.44
C SER A 29 -7.99 16.68 -19.13
N GLY A 30 -8.76 17.54 -18.46
CA GLY A 30 -10.15 17.23 -18.10
C GLY A 30 -11.03 16.84 -19.30
N SER A 31 -10.70 17.35 -20.49
CA SER A 31 -11.36 17.00 -21.75
C SER A 31 -11.24 15.52 -22.12
N VAL A 32 -10.09 14.90 -21.87
CA VAL A 32 -9.88 13.47 -22.20
C VAL A 32 -10.61 12.59 -21.19
N ILE A 33 -10.62 12.98 -19.91
CA ILE A 33 -11.38 12.29 -18.86
C ILE A 33 -12.89 12.34 -19.18
N ASP A 34 -13.41 13.50 -19.59
CA ASP A 34 -14.82 13.64 -19.97
C ASP A 34 -15.17 12.85 -21.25
N GLN A 35 -14.26 12.78 -22.22
CA GLN A 35 -14.45 12.00 -23.44
C GLN A 35 -14.44 10.49 -23.19
N VAL A 36 -13.51 10.01 -22.36
CA VAL A 36 -13.48 8.61 -21.90
C VAL A 36 -14.74 8.29 -21.11
N ARG A 37 -15.23 9.20 -20.26
CA ARG A 37 -16.51 9.05 -19.56
C ARG A 37 -17.69 8.93 -20.54
N GLY A 38 -17.71 9.74 -21.60
CA GLY A 38 -18.72 9.65 -22.66
C GLY A 38 -18.69 8.31 -23.40
N MET A 39 -17.49 7.83 -23.74
CA MET A 39 -17.29 6.52 -24.37
C MET A 39 -17.65 5.35 -23.44
N LEU A 40 -17.31 5.45 -22.16
CA LEU A 40 -17.67 4.46 -21.15
C LEU A 40 -19.19 4.37 -20.99
N MET A 41 -19.90 5.50 -20.99
CA MET A 41 -21.37 5.52 -20.96
C MET A 41 -22.00 4.93 -22.23
N ALA A 42 -21.30 4.99 -23.37
CA ALA A 42 -21.73 4.36 -24.61
C ALA A 42 -21.45 2.84 -24.64
N LEU A 43 -20.40 2.38 -23.95
CA LEU A 43 -19.94 0.99 -23.97
C LEU A 43 -20.47 0.15 -22.80
N VAL A 44 -20.77 0.76 -21.65
CA VAL A 44 -21.38 0.08 -20.50
C VAL A 44 -22.89 0.00 -20.76
N PRO A 45 -23.46 -1.19 -21.03
CA PRO A 45 -24.91 -1.34 -21.15
C PRO A 45 -25.50 -1.28 -19.74
N VAL A 46 -25.63 -0.07 -19.19
CA VAL A 46 -26.45 0.15 -18.01
C VAL A 46 -27.89 -0.14 -18.47
N PRO A 47 -28.60 -1.13 -17.91
CA PRO A 47 -29.97 -1.35 -18.27
C PRO A 47 -30.72 -0.03 -18.07
N ALA A 48 -31.49 0.42 -19.07
CA ALA A 48 -32.18 1.72 -19.05
C ALA A 48 -33.03 1.95 -17.78
N ARG A 49 -33.39 0.86 -17.09
CA ARG A 49 -34.11 0.84 -15.80
C ARG A 49 -33.26 1.29 -14.59
N GLY A 50 -31.93 1.20 -14.65
CA GLY A 50 -30.98 1.60 -13.59
C GLY A 50 -30.47 3.03 -13.70
N LEU A 51 -30.54 3.64 -14.89
CA LEU A 51 -30.10 5.02 -15.15
C LEU A 51 -30.77 6.09 -14.24
N PRO A 52 -32.10 6.05 -13.97
CA PRO A 52 -32.71 7.01 -13.05
C PRO A 52 -32.34 6.74 -11.57
N VAL A 53 -31.99 5.51 -11.22
CA VAL A 53 -31.50 5.15 -9.89
C VAL A 53 -30.08 5.67 -9.70
N LEU A 54 -29.21 5.52 -10.71
CA LEU A 54 -27.88 6.14 -10.73
C LEU A 54 -27.96 7.67 -10.66
N GLY A 55 -28.85 8.31 -11.43
CA GLY A 55 -29.04 9.77 -11.37
C GLY A 55 -29.57 10.26 -10.01
N LYS A 56 -30.43 9.47 -9.34
CA LYS A 56 -30.86 9.75 -7.95
C LYS A 56 -29.72 9.53 -6.95
N LEU A 57 -28.95 8.45 -7.10
CA LEU A 57 -27.80 8.15 -6.26
C LEU A 57 -26.76 9.28 -6.36
N MET A 58 -26.51 9.79 -7.57
CA MET A 58 -25.60 10.92 -7.82
C MET A 58 -26.07 12.24 -7.19
N ARG A 59 -27.38 12.38 -6.93
CA ARG A 59 -27.92 13.55 -6.20
C ARG A 59 -27.85 13.41 -4.68
N THR A 60 -27.64 12.21 -4.15
CA THR A 60 -27.59 11.97 -2.70
C THR A 60 -26.36 12.61 -2.06
N HIS A 61 -26.48 12.90 -0.76
CA HIS A 61 -25.36 13.38 0.05
C HIS A 61 -24.18 12.39 0.06
N ALA A 62 -24.43 11.09 -0.07
CA ALA A 62 -23.39 10.07 -0.15
C ALA A 62 -22.51 10.25 -1.38
N TRP A 63 -23.10 10.57 -2.54
CA TRP A 63 -22.35 10.80 -3.77
C TRP A 63 -21.51 12.09 -3.72
N ARG A 64 -22.08 13.19 -3.22
CA ARG A 64 -21.32 14.44 -3.04
C ARG A 64 -20.22 14.32 -1.99
N ALA A 65 -20.43 13.50 -0.96
CA ALA A 65 -19.39 13.16 0.01
C ALA A 65 -18.28 12.31 -0.64
N TYR A 66 -18.65 11.35 -1.48
CA TYR A 66 -17.70 10.54 -2.24
C TYR A 66 -16.87 11.38 -3.21
N GLU A 67 -17.46 12.25 -4.01
CA GLU A 67 -16.73 13.16 -4.92
C GLU A 67 -15.73 14.06 -4.17
N ARG A 68 -16.06 14.51 -2.94
CA ARG A 68 -15.13 15.25 -2.09
C ARG A 68 -13.99 14.39 -1.55
N LEU A 69 -14.30 13.17 -1.09
CA LEU A 69 -13.30 12.20 -0.62
C LEU A 69 -12.34 11.81 -1.76
N ASP A 70 -12.85 11.65 -2.96
CA ASP A 70 -12.08 11.30 -4.15
C ASP A 70 -11.19 12.47 -4.59
N ALA A 71 -11.70 13.71 -4.56
CA ALA A 71 -10.91 14.92 -4.84
C ALA A 71 -9.71 15.11 -3.89
N VAL A 72 -9.81 14.65 -2.64
CA VAL A 72 -8.70 14.65 -1.67
C VAL A 72 -7.88 13.35 -1.67
N HIS A 73 -8.05 12.50 -2.68
CA HIS A 73 -7.28 11.26 -2.88
C HIS A 73 -7.40 10.28 -1.70
N TRP A 74 -8.60 10.15 -1.12
CA TRP A 74 -8.84 9.29 0.04
C TRP A 74 -8.48 7.82 -0.19
N ALA A 75 -8.63 7.32 -1.43
CA ALA A 75 -8.19 5.97 -1.80
C ALA A 75 -6.69 5.75 -1.59
N ARG A 76 -5.84 6.77 -1.84
CA ARG A 76 -4.39 6.70 -1.60
C ARG A 76 -4.07 6.63 -0.10
N LEU A 77 -4.81 7.40 0.71
CA LEU A 77 -4.66 7.37 2.18
C LEU A 77 -5.14 6.04 2.76
N ALA A 78 -6.30 5.53 2.32
CA ALA A 78 -6.84 4.25 2.76
C ALA A 78 -5.91 3.08 2.38
N SER A 79 -5.40 3.06 1.15
CA SER A 79 -4.41 2.07 0.70
C SER A 79 -3.10 2.17 1.49
N ALA A 80 -2.62 3.38 1.77
CA ALA A 80 -1.44 3.57 2.61
C ALA A 80 -1.65 3.02 4.03
N VAL A 81 -2.81 3.25 4.65
CA VAL A 81 -3.13 2.74 5.99
C VAL A 81 -3.16 1.22 6.01
N THR A 82 -3.91 0.57 5.12
CA THR A 82 -4.05 -0.91 5.11
C THR A 82 -2.74 -1.60 4.75
N PHE A 83 -2.00 -1.09 3.76
CA PHE A 83 -0.70 -1.63 3.37
C PHE A 83 0.31 -1.48 4.52
N THR A 84 0.37 -0.30 5.14
CA THR A 84 1.29 -0.06 6.26
C THR A 84 0.95 -0.95 7.45
N SER A 85 -0.33 -1.17 7.76
CA SER A 85 -0.76 -2.11 8.81
C SER A 85 -0.35 -3.56 8.51
N PHE A 86 -0.46 -4.00 7.26
CA PHE A 86 -0.02 -5.34 6.85
C PHE A 86 1.51 -5.48 6.97
N VAL A 87 2.27 -4.52 6.46
CA VAL A 87 3.73 -4.55 6.51
C VAL A 87 4.24 -4.46 7.95
N ALA A 88 3.55 -3.74 8.84
CA ALA A 88 3.91 -3.60 10.25
C ALA A 88 3.77 -4.90 11.06
N LEU A 89 2.95 -5.87 10.62
CA LEU A 89 2.73 -7.13 11.34
C LEU A 89 4.03 -7.93 11.50
N PHE A 90 4.81 -8.05 10.43
CA PHE A 90 6.07 -8.79 10.44
C PHE A 90 7.06 -8.25 11.47
N PRO A 91 7.48 -6.96 11.43
CA PRO A 91 8.39 -6.40 12.40
C PRO A 91 7.83 -6.39 13.83
N LEU A 92 6.51 -6.24 13.99
CA LEU A 92 5.87 -6.33 15.31
C LEU A 92 6.01 -7.74 15.90
N ILE A 93 5.74 -8.78 15.11
CA ILE A 93 5.92 -10.19 15.52
C ILE A 93 7.39 -10.47 15.85
N THR A 94 8.33 -10.01 15.02
CA THR A 94 9.77 -10.19 15.25
C THR A 94 10.24 -9.54 16.55
N VAL A 95 9.82 -8.30 16.83
CA VAL A 95 10.15 -7.64 18.10
C VAL A 95 9.51 -8.37 19.28
N GLY A 96 8.26 -8.83 19.14
CA GLY A 96 7.59 -9.65 20.15
C GLY A 96 8.35 -10.96 20.44
N ALA A 97 8.83 -11.64 19.41
CA ALA A 97 9.65 -12.85 19.54
C ALA A 97 11.01 -12.54 20.19
N ALA A 98 11.68 -11.45 19.79
CA ALA A 98 12.96 -11.04 20.38
C ALA A 98 12.83 -10.70 21.88
N ILE A 99 11.73 -10.03 22.27
CA ILE A 99 11.42 -9.77 23.68
C ILE A 99 11.11 -11.07 24.42
N GLY A 100 10.30 -11.96 23.82
CA GLY A 100 9.97 -13.27 24.39
C GLY A 100 11.22 -14.13 24.63
N ALA A 101 12.14 -14.17 23.66
CA ALA A 101 13.42 -14.85 23.75
C ALA A 101 14.33 -14.30 24.87
N LYS A 102 14.22 -13.01 25.20
CA LYS A 102 14.95 -12.40 26.33
C LYS A 102 14.30 -12.67 27.69
N LEU A 103 13.00 -12.94 27.73
CA LEU A 103 12.23 -13.12 28.96
C LEU A 103 12.04 -14.60 29.34
N LEU A 104 12.08 -15.52 28.37
CA LEU A 104 11.98 -16.96 28.61
C LEU A 104 13.36 -17.59 28.81
N SER A 105 13.45 -18.54 29.74
CA SER A 105 14.60 -19.44 29.86
C SER A 105 14.57 -20.52 28.77
N ASP A 106 15.73 -21.11 28.46
CA ASP A 106 15.89 -22.13 27.39
C ASP A 106 14.87 -23.28 27.49
N ASP A 107 14.57 -23.73 28.71
CA ASP A 107 13.61 -24.80 28.98
C ASP A 107 12.15 -24.43 28.62
N GLN A 108 11.80 -23.14 28.71
CA GLN A 108 10.48 -22.61 28.32
C GLN A 108 10.40 -22.38 26.80
N LEU A 109 11.52 -22.00 26.17
CA LEU A 109 11.62 -21.88 24.72
C LEU A 109 11.42 -23.23 24.05
N GLY A 110 12.08 -24.29 24.53
CA GLY A 110 11.90 -25.65 24.00
C GLY A 110 10.47 -26.17 24.11
N LYS A 111 9.79 -25.94 25.25
CA LYS A 111 8.36 -26.30 25.41
C LYS A 111 7.43 -25.52 24.48
N LEU A 112 7.79 -24.28 24.15
CA LEU A 112 7.03 -23.45 23.21
C LEU A 112 7.23 -23.95 21.78
N GLU A 113 8.47 -24.28 21.40
CA GLU A 113 8.82 -24.86 20.11
C GLU A 113 8.08 -26.18 19.88
N ASP A 114 8.10 -27.09 20.86
CA ASP A 114 7.39 -28.38 20.80
C ASP A 114 5.88 -28.20 20.58
N LYS A 115 5.27 -27.21 21.24
CA LYS A 115 3.84 -26.91 21.07
C LYS A 115 3.52 -26.31 19.71
N ILE A 116 4.39 -25.45 19.18
CA ILE A 116 4.22 -24.87 17.85
C ILE A 116 4.43 -25.96 16.78
N ALA A 117 5.43 -26.82 16.95
CA ALA A 117 5.69 -27.97 16.08
C ALA A 117 4.50 -28.94 16.04
N ALA A 118 3.84 -29.16 17.18
CA ALA A 118 2.64 -29.99 17.26
C ALA A 118 1.43 -29.37 16.53
N GLN A 119 1.29 -28.05 16.51
CA GLN A 119 0.15 -27.36 15.86
C GLN A 119 0.43 -27.00 14.39
N ALA A 120 1.69 -26.84 14.01
CA ALA A 120 2.13 -26.47 12.67
C ALA A 120 3.30 -27.36 12.23
N PRO A 121 3.06 -28.65 11.94
CA PRO A 121 4.09 -29.59 11.50
C PRO A 121 4.65 -29.12 10.13
N GLY A 122 5.80 -28.45 10.16
CA GLY A 122 6.42 -27.80 9.00
C GLY A 122 7.02 -26.42 9.28
N LEU A 123 6.61 -25.75 10.37
CA LEU A 123 7.19 -24.45 10.77
C LEU A 123 8.39 -24.58 11.73
N SER A 124 8.56 -25.73 12.38
CA SER A 124 9.59 -25.96 13.39
C SER A 124 11.01 -25.81 12.83
N GLY A 125 11.30 -26.31 11.62
CA GLY A 125 12.60 -26.13 10.99
C GLY A 125 12.92 -24.71 10.50
N LEU A 126 11.92 -23.81 10.47
CA LEU A 126 12.08 -22.40 10.10
C LEU A 126 12.16 -21.48 11.34
N LEU A 127 11.78 -22.00 12.51
CA LEU A 127 11.82 -21.33 13.80
C LEU A 127 13.07 -21.78 14.57
N ASP A 128 14.26 -21.54 14.01
CA ASP A 128 15.51 -21.70 14.76
C ASP A 128 15.60 -20.61 15.84
N LEU A 129 14.97 -20.88 16.99
CA LEU A 129 14.89 -19.97 18.13
C LEU A 129 16.26 -19.75 18.76
N ASP A 130 17.18 -20.70 18.64
CA ASP A 130 18.55 -20.62 19.16
C ASP A 130 19.36 -19.58 18.37
N GLY A 131 19.31 -19.65 17.04
CA GLY A 131 19.85 -18.62 16.15
C GLY A 131 19.15 -17.26 16.31
N LEU A 132 17.83 -17.27 16.59
CA LEU A 132 17.07 -16.05 16.87
C LEU A 132 17.50 -15.41 18.19
N VAL A 133 17.75 -16.18 19.26
CA VAL A 133 18.23 -15.68 20.57
C VAL A 133 19.62 -15.06 20.45
N ALA A 134 20.52 -15.71 19.70
CA ALA A 134 21.88 -15.23 19.47
C ALA A 134 21.93 -13.84 18.81
N HIS A 135 20.95 -13.54 17.95
CA HIS A 135 20.85 -12.25 17.23
C HIS A 135 19.64 -11.40 17.61
N ALA A 136 18.84 -11.82 18.60
CA ALA A 136 17.58 -11.16 18.99
C ALA A 136 17.78 -9.70 19.38
N GLY A 137 18.92 -9.38 20.01
CA GLY A 137 19.24 -8.02 20.43
C GLY A 137 19.45 -7.07 19.25
N SER A 138 20.28 -7.44 18.28
CA SER A 138 20.59 -6.60 17.11
C SER A 138 19.44 -6.59 16.12
N ALA A 139 18.85 -7.75 15.81
CA ALA A 139 17.69 -7.85 14.92
C ALA A 139 16.49 -7.09 15.51
N GLY A 140 16.22 -7.23 16.81
CA GLY A 140 15.15 -6.50 17.49
C GLY A 140 15.34 -5.00 17.47
N LEU A 141 16.57 -4.50 17.58
CA LEU A 141 16.87 -3.05 17.47
C LEU A 141 16.63 -2.51 16.07
N ILE A 142 17.15 -3.18 15.04
CA ILE A 142 17.00 -2.76 13.64
C ILE A 142 15.52 -2.79 13.24
N VAL A 143 14.85 -3.91 13.55
CA VAL A 143 13.45 -4.12 13.23
C VAL A 143 12.54 -3.20 14.06
N GLY A 144 12.88 -2.95 15.32
CA GLY A 144 12.17 -2.00 16.18
C GLY A 144 12.29 -0.56 15.69
N ALA A 145 13.48 -0.14 15.26
CA ALA A 145 13.67 1.18 14.64
C ALA A 145 12.87 1.33 13.34
N LEU A 146 12.85 0.28 12.50
CA LEU A 146 12.02 0.25 11.31
C LEU A 146 10.52 0.33 11.65
N LEU A 147 10.07 -0.42 12.66
CA LEU A 147 8.69 -0.41 13.14
C LEU A 147 8.27 0.98 13.63
N LEU A 148 9.16 1.72 14.28
CA LEU A 148 8.90 3.10 14.69
C LEU A 148 8.68 4.02 13.49
N VAL A 149 9.52 3.91 12.45
CA VAL A 149 9.34 4.69 11.20
C VAL A 149 8.00 4.35 10.54
N ILE A 150 7.67 3.07 10.43
CA ILE A 150 6.39 2.58 9.90
C ILE A 150 5.22 3.15 10.70
N GLY A 151 5.31 3.14 12.03
CA GLY A 151 4.29 3.68 12.93
C GLY A 151 4.09 5.19 12.78
N ILE A 152 5.17 5.96 12.66
CA ILE A 152 5.09 7.42 12.43
C ILE A 152 4.37 7.73 11.11
N ASN A 153 4.69 6.99 10.05
CA ASN A 153 4.02 7.14 8.76
C ASN A 153 2.52 6.80 8.84
N TRP A 154 2.17 5.76 9.59
CA TRP A 154 0.78 5.36 9.82
C TRP A 154 -0.04 6.46 10.54
N VAL A 155 0.52 7.06 11.60
CA VAL A 155 -0.11 8.20 12.31
C VAL A 155 -0.34 9.38 11.36
N GLY A 156 0.62 9.65 10.47
CA GLY A 156 0.48 10.68 9.43
C GLY A 156 -0.73 10.42 8.52
N ALA A 157 -0.89 9.18 8.05
CA ALA A 157 -1.99 8.78 7.18
C ALA A 157 -3.36 8.87 7.89
N VAL A 158 -3.46 8.39 9.14
CA VAL A 158 -4.68 8.47 9.95
C VAL A 158 -5.04 9.93 10.25
N ARG A 159 -4.06 10.76 10.60
CA ARG A 159 -4.28 12.19 10.83
C ARG A 159 -4.70 12.91 9.55
N GLY A 160 -4.18 12.50 8.39
CA GLY A 160 -4.63 12.96 7.08
C GLY A 160 -6.13 12.69 6.86
N CYS A 161 -6.58 11.47 7.16
CA CYS A 161 -8.00 11.11 7.10
C CYS A 161 -8.87 11.93 8.06
N LEU A 162 -8.40 12.13 9.31
CA LEU A 162 -9.13 12.93 10.31
C LEU A 162 -9.16 14.43 9.97
N ARG A 163 -8.09 14.98 9.38
CA ARG A 163 -8.08 16.38 8.95
C ARG A 163 -9.06 16.62 7.79
N ALA A 164 -9.09 15.69 6.83
CA ALA A 164 -10.03 15.75 5.71
C ALA A 164 -11.51 15.70 6.14
N VAL A 165 -11.83 15.11 7.30
CA VAL A 165 -13.20 15.09 7.83
C VAL A 165 -13.56 16.35 8.62
N GLY A 166 -12.56 17.07 9.14
CA GLY A 166 -12.73 18.22 10.04
C GLY A 166 -12.77 19.58 9.35
N GLU A 167 -12.16 19.71 8.15
CA GLU A 167 -12.30 20.92 7.31
C GLU A 167 -13.71 20.95 6.70
N LYS A 168 -14.61 21.71 7.35
CA LYS A 168 -15.95 22.07 6.87
C LYS A 168 -15.89 23.29 5.95
#